data_AF-X6GXU8-F1
#
_entry.id   AF-X6GXU8-F1
#
_cell.length_a   1.000
_cell.length_b   1.000
_cell.length_c   1.000
_cell.angle_alpha   90.00
_cell.angle_beta   90.00
_cell.angle_gamma   90.00
#
_symmetry.space_group_name_H-M   'P 1'
#
loop_
_entity.id
_entity.type
_entity.pdbx_description
1 polymer ?
#
loop_
_entity_poly.entity_id
_entity_poly.type
_entity_poly.pdbx_seq_one_letter_code
_entity_poly.pdbx_strand_id
1 'polypeptide(L)'
;MELDDDDMVLPEEYAYPCYGIPSEETKDAIRQCTRLESIITDPVYERKSMQAMINLVQKGFFQEGSKVLYAHLGGAPAINGYRYTFRNG
;
A
#
# COMPACT_ATOMS: atom_id res chain seq x y z
N MET A 1 -4.37 15.54 -27.35
CA MET A 1 -3.59 14.45 -26.76
C MET A 1 -4.57 13.31 -26.62
N GLU A 2 -4.34 12.24 -27.35
CA GLU A 2 -5.11 11.00 -27.22
C GLU A 2 -4.41 10.17 -26.13
N LEU A 3 -5.19 9.56 -25.23
CA LEU A 3 -4.66 8.66 -24.20
C LEU A 3 -4.78 7.24 -24.72
N ASP A 4 -3.75 6.42 -24.50
CA ASP A 4 -3.78 5.00 -24.78
C ASP A 4 -3.62 4.16 -23.50
N ASP A 5 -3.75 2.84 -23.62
CA ASP A 5 -3.71 1.93 -22.46
C ASP A 5 -2.33 1.91 -21.78
N ASP A 6 -1.24 2.24 -22.50
CA ASP A 6 0.12 2.24 -21.96
C ASP A 6 0.40 3.49 -21.09
N ASP A 7 -0.45 4.52 -21.16
CA ASP A 7 -0.41 5.70 -20.27
C ASP A 7 -0.79 5.36 -18.81
N MET A 8 -1.41 4.19 -18.57
CA MET A 8 -1.95 3.78 -17.27
C MET A 8 -1.31 2.48 -16.78
N VAL A 9 -0.52 2.58 -15.69
CA VAL A 9 0.05 1.42 -15.01
C VAL A 9 -0.80 1.08 -13.78
N LEU A 10 -1.48 -0.07 -13.78
CA LEU A 10 -2.31 -0.54 -12.68
C LEU A 10 -1.97 -1.99 -12.28
N PRO A 11 -1.06 -2.21 -11.32
CA PRO A 11 -0.77 -3.54 -10.80
C PRO A 11 -1.93 -4.07 -9.94
N GLU A 12 -2.73 -4.97 -10.50
CA GLU A 12 -3.94 -5.52 -9.84
C GLU A 12 -3.61 -6.54 -8.74
N GLU A 13 -2.41 -7.12 -8.74
CA GLU A 13 -2.03 -8.21 -7.85
C GLU A 13 -1.94 -7.83 -6.37
N TYR A 14 -2.05 -6.54 -6.02
CA TYR A 14 -2.05 -6.05 -4.63
C TYR A 14 -3.47 -5.82 -4.09
N ALA A 15 -4.52 -5.99 -4.91
CA ALA A 15 -5.91 -5.76 -4.51
C ALA A 15 -6.55 -6.92 -3.71
N TYR A 16 -5.92 -8.09 -3.72
CA TYR A 16 -6.40 -9.32 -3.08
C TYR A 16 -6.59 -9.19 -1.55
N PRO A 17 -7.34 -10.12 -0.92
CA PRO A 17 -8.21 -11.13 -1.55
C PRO A 17 -9.47 -10.52 -2.17
N CYS A 18 -9.95 -9.41 -1.62
CA CYS A 18 -11.00 -8.57 -2.19
C CYS A 18 -11.00 -7.19 -1.50
N TYR A 19 -11.91 -6.31 -1.92
CA TYR A 19 -12.10 -5.00 -1.32
C TYR A 19 -12.44 -5.10 0.18
N GLY A 20 -11.80 -4.25 0.99
CA GLY A 20 -12.04 -4.18 2.43
C GLY A 20 -11.40 -5.29 3.25
N ILE A 21 -10.77 -6.30 2.64
CA ILE A 21 -10.07 -7.36 3.36
C ILE A 21 -8.55 -7.19 3.18
N PRO A 22 -7.77 -7.01 4.26
CA PRO A 22 -6.32 -6.96 4.18
C PRO A 22 -5.73 -8.37 4.01
N SER A 23 -4.73 -8.53 3.14
CA SER A 23 -3.90 -9.75 3.10
C SER A 23 -2.91 -9.81 4.27
N GLU A 24 -2.21 -10.93 4.45
CA GLU A 24 -1.15 -11.01 5.47
C GLU A 24 0.02 -10.07 5.16
N GLU A 25 0.40 -9.97 3.89
CA GLU A 25 1.43 -9.04 3.42
C GLU A 25 1.02 -7.58 3.63
N THR A 26 -0.27 -7.26 3.40
CA THR A 26 -0.83 -5.97 3.75
C THR A 26 -0.70 -5.74 5.26
N LYS A 27 -1.02 -6.72 6.12
CA LYS A 27 -0.84 -6.58 7.58
C LYS A 27 0.61 -6.36 8.00
N ASP A 28 1.59 -6.87 7.25
CA ASP A 28 3.02 -6.67 7.55
C ASP A 28 3.56 -5.32 7.06
N ALA A 29 3.05 -4.79 5.94
CA ALA A 29 3.52 -3.52 5.37
C ALA A 29 3.34 -2.32 6.32
N ILE A 30 2.30 -2.31 7.18
CA ILE A 30 2.16 -1.25 8.20
C ILE A 30 3.32 -1.24 9.19
N ARG A 31 3.85 -2.42 9.53
CA ARG A 31 4.89 -2.53 10.55
C ARG A 31 6.16 -1.85 10.07
N GLN A 32 6.47 -1.91 8.79
CA GLN A 32 7.64 -1.22 8.23
C GLN A 32 7.42 0.29 8.20
N CYS A 33 6.34 0.76 7.58
CA CYS A 33 6.12 2.20 7.40
C CYS A 33 5.85 2.94 8.73
N THR A 34 5.00 2.39 9.59
CA THR A 34 4.67 3.04 10.88
C THR A 34 5.84 3.01 11.86
N ARG A 35 6.65 1.95 11.89
CA ARG A 35 7.80 1.88 12.83
C ARG A 35 8.96 2.77 12.40
N LEU A 36 9.15 2.99 11.10
CA LEU A 36 10.27 3.77 10.59
C LEU A 36 9.92 5.26 10.45
N GLU A 37 8.71 5.56 9.96
CA GLU A 37 8.37 6.91 9.50
C GLU A 37 7.19 7.55 10.25
N SER A 38 6.63 6.87 11.27
CA SER A 38 5.43 7.33 11.99
C SER A 38 4.19 7.59 11.12
N ILE A 39 4.14 7.01 9.92
CA ILE A 39 2.99 7.11 9.01
C ILE A 39 2.01 5.97 9.29
N ILE A 40 0.74 6.31 9.50
CA ILE A 40 -0.35 5.34 9.69
C ILE A 40 -1.08 5.17 8.35
N THR A 41 -1.18 3.92 7.88
CA THR A 41 -1.95 3.52 6.69
C THR A 41 -3.13 2.63 7.07
N ASP A 42 -4.26 2.80 6.38
CA ASP A 42 -5.46 2.02 6.62
C ASP A 42 -5.39 0.62 5.95
N PRO A 43 -6.11 -0.38 6.45
CA PRO A 43 -6.01 -1.75 5.94
C PRO A 43 -6.72 -1.98 4.59
N VAL A 44 -7.42 -0.99 4.04
CA VAL A 44 -8.22 -1.11 2.81
C VAL A 44 -7.49 -0.52 1.61
N TYR A 45 -6.93 0.69 1.74
CA TYR A 45 -6.35 1.43 0.63
C TYR A 45 -4.84 1.61 0.79
N GLU A 46 -4.43 2.49 1.71
CA GLU A 46 -3.08 3.02 1.76
C GLU A 46 -2.04 1.96 2.12
N ARG A 47 -2.47 0.90 2.80
CA ARG A 47 -1.57 -0.20 3.12
C ARG A 47 -1.32 -1.13 1.93
N LYS A 48 -2.28 -1.27 1.02
CA LYS A 48 -2.10 -2.03 -0.23
C LYS A 48 -1.20 -1.26 -1.20
N SER A 49 -1.39 0.05 -1.34
CA SER A 49 -0.48 0.88 -2.16
C SER A 49 0.93 0.96 -1.56
N MET A 50 1.06 1.03 -0.23
CA MET A 50 2.36 0.96 0.45
C MET A 50 3.03 -0.41 0.25
N GLN A 51 2.28 -1.51 0.38
CA GLN A 51 2.77 -2.86 0.07
C GLN A 51 3.27 -2.94 -1.37
N ALA A 52 2.50 -2.42 -2.33
CA ALA A 52 2.88 -2.37 -3.74
C ALA A 52 4.17 -1.59 -3.94
N MET A 53 4.27 -0.38 -3.39
CA MET A 53 5.46 0.46 -3.52
C MET A 53 6.72 -0.24 -2.99
N ILE A 54 6.66 -0.82 -1.78
CA ILE A 54 7.78 -1.55 -1.19
C ILE A 54 8.18 -2.74 -2.08
N ASN A 55 7.21 -3.51 -2.56
CA ASN A 55 7.47 -4.67 -3.39
C ASN A 55 8.03 -4.30 -4.78
N LEU A 56 7.53 -3.23 -5.40
CA LEU A 56 8.02 -2.71 -6.67
C LEU A 56 9.47 -2.21 -6.56
N VAL A 57 9.82 -1.53 -5.47
CA VAL A 57 11.21 -1.15 -5.18
C VAL A 57 12.10 -2.39 -5.06
N GLN A 58 11.67 -3.41 -4.31
CA GLN A 58 12.43 -4.66 -4.14
C GLN A 58 12.60 -5.44 -5.44
N LYS A 59 11.62 -5.37 -6.35
CA LYS A 59 11.67 -5.98 -7.69
C LYS A 59 12.51 -5.18 -8.70
N GLY A 60 13.03 -4.00 -8.31
CA GLY A 60 13.77 -3.12 -9.23
C GLY A 60 12.89 -2.52 -10.33
N PHE A 61 11.58 -2.38 -10.08
CA PHE A 61 10.63 -1.79 -11.04
C PHE A 61 10.98 -0.33 -11.36
N PHE A 62 11.39 0.43 -10.35
CA PHE A 62 11.90 1.79 -10.52
C PHE A 62 13.39 1.75 -10.83
N GLN A 63 13.84 2.57 -11.80
CA GLN A 63 15.25 2.71 -12.13
C GLN A 63 16.05 3.16 -10.89
N GLU A 64 17.27 2.65 -10.73
CA GLU A 64 18.14 3.04 -9.62
C GLU A 64 18.35 4.57 -9.59
N GLY A 65 18.26 5.16 -8.40
CA GLY A 65 18.34 6.62 -8.22
C GLY A 65 17.03 7.38 -8.45
N SER A 66 15.94 6.69 -8.81
CA SER A 66 14.61 7.31 -8.92
C SER A 66 14.13 7.92 -7.60
N LYS A 67 13.44 9.05 -7.68
CA LYS A 67 12.68 9.64 -6.56
C LYS A 67 11.22 9.30 -6.72
N VAL A 68 10.70 8.46 -5.83
CA VAL A 68 9.29 8.03 -5.85
C VAL A 68 8.49 8.89 -4.88
N LEU A 69 7.46 9.57 -5.37
CA LEU A 69 6.52 10.32 -4.54
C LEU A 69 5.35 9.41 -4.15
N TYR A 70 5.29 9.05 -2.87
CA TYR A 70 4.12 8.36 -2.33
C TYR A 70 3.01 9.36 -2.01
N ALA A 71 1.84 9.20 -2.63
CA ALA A 71 0.65 9.98 -2.34
C ALA A 71 -0.15 9.30 -1.22
N HIS A 72 -0.05 9.80 0.02
CA HIS A 72 -0.84 9.31 1.15
C HIS A 72 -2.24 9.92 1.13
N LEU A 73 -3.24 9.15 0.70
CA LEU A 73 -4.60 9.64 0.48
C LEU A 73 -5.46 9.65 1.75
N GLY A 74 -4.96 9.06 2.85
CA GLY A 74 -5.58 9.12 4.17
C GLY A 74 -6.12 7.78 4.68
N GLY A 75 -7.42 7.68 4.94
CA GLY A 75 -8.08 6.42 5.38
C GLY A 75 -7.84 5.99 6.84
N ALA A 76 -6.88 6.57 7.55
CA ALA A 76 -6.45 6.13 8.88
C ALA A 76 -7.58 5.83 9.90
N PRO A 77 -8.69 6.60 9.99
CA PRO A 77 -9.78 6.28 10.91
C PRO A 77 -10.40 4.88 10.73
N ALA A 78 -10.32 4.30 9.52
CA ALA A 78 -10.88 2.98 9.22
C ALA A 78 -10.26 1.88 10.09
N ILE A 79 -9.03 2.05 10.59
CA ILE A 79 -8.35 1.06 11.43
C ILE A 79 -9.17 0.66 12.67
N ASN A 80 -10.00 1.57 13.20
CA ASN A 80 -10.87 1.30 14.35
C ASN A 80 -11.90 0.20 14.06
N GLY A 81 -12.39 0.11 12.81
CA GLY A 81 -13.29 -0.96 12.38
C GLY A 81 -12.63 -2.34 12.31
N TYR A 82 -11.29 -2.37 12.27
CA TYR A 82 -10.48 -3.60 12.17
C TYR A 82 -9.80 -3.96 13.49
N ARG A 83 -10.33 -3.49 14.63
CA ARG A 83 -9.75 -3.69 15.96
C ARG A 83 -9.32 -5.13 16.23
N TYR A 84 -10.16 -6.11 15.91
CA TYR A 84 -9.84 -7.52 16.19
C TYR A 84 -8.65 -8.02 15.35
N THR A 85 -8.55 -7.56 14.09
CA THR A 85 -7.47 -7.89 13.17
C THR A 85 -6.11 -7.41 13.68
N PHE A 86 -6.06 -6.23 14.30
CA PHE A 86 -4.82 -5.57 14.74
C PHE A 86 -4.61 -5.59 16.27
N ARG A 87 -5.28 -6.50 16.98
CA ARG A 87 -5.25 -6.55 18.46
C ARG A 87 -3.87 -6.81 19.06
N ASN A 88 -2.92 -7.33 18.29
CA ASN A 88 -1.58 -7.72 18.72
C ASN A 88 -0.46 -6.90 18.06
N GLY A 89 -0.78 -5.72 17.51
CA GLY A 89 0.13 -4.95 16.65
C GLY A 89 0.40 -5.62 15.31
#